data_AF-A0A9X2I8U1-F1
#
_entry.id   AF-A0A9X2I8U1-F1
#
_cell.length_a   1.000
_cell.length_b   1.000
_cell.length_c   1.000
_cell.angle_alpha   90.00
_cell.angle_beta   90.00
_cell.angle_gamma   90.00
#
_symmetry.space_group_name_H-M   'P 1'
#
loop_
_entity.id
_entity.type
_entity.pdbx_description
1 polymer ?
#
loop_
_entity_poly.entity_id
_entity_poly.type
_entity_poly.pdbx_seq_one_letter_code
_entity_poly.pdbx_strand_id
1 'polypeptide(L)'
;MQIKRDHSALESDQKEIECTVKKKPRWDDVALEINNTRDDSSNSDSDSDNDSESDSEEEKDFSVHTYLDKKEKQFIPYEEDDSELQSVINRKYLFFNHDDARKWHCSNSHGGLMLLNAHHRKLLEETAPFDDKQFWIESAVVGGRIYRLILGAPQPNMYAVEGDPTSMNYRLSKDIPNFFEWTRVLQKNMLHRRPIIGLTAIHLVASFLADIDMNDENFGVSKTDKALHAVKIDPECCFSYPFYTEKYSNILNGLTDFESEVPKNLFNKKEFFETLATIISTPVESYKEIIDSSFSACYARQKKIYVDILSNRINLFQQAAFALDGFEQFYSEYQEKRRLEAAQREAARQEQILREQEQLRLYQQFEQDYPVYSSNQESNQQKLEELSEFGLSGNMTANPNSFFDYRQDQQVGVAPSQVFSLIASN
;
A
#
# COMPACT_ATOMS: atom_id res chain seq x y z
N MET A 1 -18.54 7.32 -63.54
CA MET A 1 -18.48 6.43 -62.35
C MET A 1 -19.04 7.21 -61.18
N GLN A 2 -20.23 6.84 -60.72
CA GLN A 2 -21.03 7.58 -59.75
C GLN A 2 -21.29 6.63 -58.58
N ILE A 3 -20.64 6.88 -57.45
CA ILE A 3 -20.77 6.04 -56.25
C ILE A 3 -21.95 6.59 -55.45
N LYS A 4 -23.06 5.85 -55.45
CA LYS A 4 -24.15 6.02 -54.48
C LYS A 4 -23.69 5.45 -53.14
N ARG A 5 -23.77 6.25 -52.07
CA ARG A 5 -23.68 5.78 -50.69
C ARG A 5 -25.09 5.65 -50.15
N ASP A 6 -25.46 4.43 -49.77
CA ASP A 6 -26.69 4.13 -49.04
C ASP A 6 -26.52 4.56 -47.57
N HIS A 7 -27.43 5.43 -47.13
CA HIS A 7 -27.70 5.71 -45.72
C HIS A 7 -29.05 5.08 -45.39
N SER A 8 -29.04 3.93 -44.71
CA SER A 8 -30.19 3.47 -43.96
C SER A 8 -29.75 2.49 -42.87
N ALA A 9 -30.50 2.51 -41.77
CA ALA A 9 -30.38 1.68 -40.57
C ALA A 9 -29.38 2.17 -39.52
N LEU A 10 -29.89 2.94 -38.56
CA LEU A 10 -29.58 2.82 -37.12
C LEU A 10 -30.63 3.62 -36.36
N GLU A 11 -31.81 3.02 -36.17
CA GLU A 11 -32.80 3.47 -35.20
C GLU A 11 -32.97 2.40 -34.11
N SER A 12 -32.91 2.91 -32.87
CA SER A 12 -33.55 2.44 -31.64
C SER A 12 -33.26 1.02 -31.14
N ASP A 13 -32.43 0.95 -30.09
CA ASP A 13 -32.62 0.02 -28.97
C ASP A 13 -32.06 0.66 -27.68
N GLN A 14 -32.88 1.52 -27.05
CA GLN A 14 -32.72 1.89 -25.65
C GLN A 14 -33.52 0.90 -24.81
N LYS A 15 -32.84 -0.09 -24.23
CA LYS A 15 -33.40 -0.91 -23.15
C LYS A 15 -32.95 -0.35 -21.81
N GLU A 16 -33.92 0.11 -21.04
CA GLU A 16 -33.79 0.38 -19.61
C GLU A 16 -33.27 -0.89 -18.90
N ILE A 17 -32.18 -0.73 -18.16
CA ILE A 17 -31.66 -1.77 -17.27
C ILE A 17 -32.15 -1.44 -15.87
N GLU A 18 -33.22 -2.11 -15.44
CA GLU A 18 -33.62 -2.16 -14.03
C GLU A 18 -32.54 -2.88 -13.21
N CYS A 19 -31.93 -2.15 -12.27
CA CYS A 19 -30.90 -2.68 -11.38
C CYS A 19 -31.57 -3.42 -10.19
N THR A 20 -31.65 -4.76 -10.29
CA THR A 20 -32.10 -5.60 -9.18
C THR A 20 -30.93 -5.93 -8.25
N VAL A 21 -30.98 -5.39 -7.03
CA VAL A 21 -29.99 -5.65 -5.96
C VAL A 21 -30.13 -7.10 -5.49
N LYS A 22 -29.16 -7.95 -5.85
CA LYS A 22 -29.01 -9.30 -5.28
C LYS A 22 -28.12 -9.23 -4.03
N LYS A 23 -28.70 -9.55 -2.86
CA LYS A 23 -27.96 -9.77 -1.61
C LYS A 23 -26.95 -10.90 -1.78
N LYS A 24 -25.68 -10.65 -1.41
CA LYS A 24 -24.61 -11.66 -1.33
C LYS A 24 -24.42 -12.18 0.10
N PRO A 25 -23.86 -13.39 0.26
CA PRO A 25 -23.93 -14.19 1.49
C PRO A 25 -22.86 -13.83 2.53
N ARG A 26 -23.19 -14.14 3.78
CA ARG A 26 -22.38 -14.03 5.00
C ARG A 26 -21.21 -15.01 4.97
N TRP A 27 -20.02 -14.52 5.30
CA TRP A 27 -18.84 -15.32 5.62
C TRP A 27 -18.53 -15.07 7.10
N ASP A 28 -18.98 -15.97 7.96
CA ASP A 28 -18.54 -16.06 9.35
C ASP A 28 -17.58 -17.27 9.41
N ASP A 29 -16.42 -17.07 10.05
CA ASP A 29 -15.46 -18.05 10.62
C ASP A 29 -14.01 -17.73 10.26
N VAL A 30 -13.35 -16.87 11.06
CA VAL A 30 -11.99 -17.10 11.62
C VAL A 30 -11.84 -16.17 12.84
N ALA A 31 -11.90 -16.76 14.04
CA ALA A 31 -11.50 -16.12 15.28
C ALA A 31 -9.99 -16.30 15.49
N LEU A 32 -9.27 -15.21 15.80
CA LEU A 32 -7.92 -15.26 16.34
C LEU A 32 -7.79 -14.19 17.42
N GLU A 33 -7.89 -14.66 18.67
CA GLU A 33 -7.60 -13.93 19.89
C GLU A 33 -6.09 -13.68 19.99
N ILE A 34 -5.69 -12.43 20.24
CA ILE A 34 -4.39 -12.13 20.85
C ILE A 34 -4.60 -11.08 21.95
N ASN A 35 -4.55 -11.57 23.19
CA ASN A 35 -4.26 -10.80 24.39
C ASN A 35 -2.84 -10.23 24.30
N ASN A 36 -2.65 -8.96 24.70
CA ASN A 36 -1.51 -8.61 25.54
C ASN A 36 -1.73 -7.31 26.32
N THR A 37 -1.37 -7.42 27.58
CA THR A 37 -1.51 -6.53 28.73
C THR A 37 -0.31 -5.60 28.93
N ARG A 38 -0.54 -4.52 29.70
CA ARG A 38 0.42 -3.72 30.52
C ARG A 38 1.34 -2.73 29.78
N ASP A 39 1.79 -1.61 30.34
CA ASP A 39 1.64 -0.97 31.66
C ASP A 39 2.05 0.52 31.54
N ASP A 40 1.71 1.25 32.60
CA ASP A 40 1.76 2.67 32.93
C ASP A 40 3.07 3.48 32.75
N SER A 41 2.85 4.81 32.88
CA SER A 41 3.74 5.88 33.40
C SER A 41 4.51 6.69 32.34
N SER A 42 4.70 8.02 32.40
CA SER A 42 4.47 9.03 33.44
C SER A 42 4.58 10.44 32.82
N ASN A 43 3.98 11.42 33.50
CA ASN A 43 3.98 12.87 33.27
C ASN A 43 5.39 13.51 33.13
N SER A 44 5.47 14.62 32.38
CA SER A 44 6.04 15.87 32.92
C SER A 44 5.72 17.08 32.03
N ASP A 45 5.15 18.09 32.69
CA ASP A 45 4.92 19.45 32.22
C ASP A 45 6.23 20.23 32.04
N SER A 46 6.27 21.19 31.11
CA SER A 46 6.87 22.51 31.39
C SER A 46 6.53 23.54 30.32
N ASP A 47 5.92 24.61 30.81
CA ASP A 47 5.67 25.89 30.15
C ASP A 47 6.97 26.61 29.75
N SER A 48 6.92 27.40 28.69
CA SER A 48 7.47 28.77 28.73
C SER A 48 7.08 29.58 27.49
N ASP A 49 6.37 30.67 27.77
CA ASP A 49 6.14 31.81 26.90
C ASP A 49 7.44 32.51 26.49
N ASN A 50 7.49 33.06 25.28
CA ASN A 50 8.11 34.37 25.06
C ASN A 50 7.71 34.96 23.70
N ASP A 51 6.94 36.04 23.80
CA ASP A 51 6.71 37.04 22.75
C ASP A 51 8.00 37.78 22.38
N SER A 52 8.16 38.14 21.11
CA SER A 52 8.64 39.48 20.73
C SER A 52 8.39 39.77 19.26
N GLU A 53 7.60 40.82 19.04
CA GLU A 53 7.41 41.54 17.78
C GLU A 53 8.69 42.31 17.38
N SER A 54 8.99 42.38 16.08
CA SER A 54 9.56 43.59 15.48
C SER A 54 9.41 43.58 13.95
N ASP A 55 8.67 44.56 13.46
CA ASP A 55 8.53 44.97 12.06
C ASP A 55 9.85 45.48 11.45
N SER A 56 10.11 45.16 10.18
CA SER A 56 10.61 46.15 9.21
C SER A 56 10.46 45.66 7.77
N GLU A 57 10.13 46.63 6.91
CA GLU A 57 9.49 46.58 5.60
C GLU A 57 10.34 46.06 4.41
N GLU A 58 9.60 45.40 3.51
CA GLU A 58 9.63 45.49 2.03
C GLU A 58 10.93 45.24 1.25
N GLU A 59 11.09 43.98 0.82
CA GLU A 59 11.42 43.68 -0.58
C GLU A 59 10.21 42.96 -1.21
N LYS A 60 9.69 43.50 -2.33
CA LYS A 60 8.56 42.92 -3.07
C LYS A 60 8.99 41.63 -3.76
N ASP A 61 8.93 40.56 -2.99
CA ASP A 61 8.99 39.19 -3.46
C ASP A 61 7.66 38.82 -4.12
N PHE A 62 7.70 38.17 -5.27
CA PHE A 62 6.51 37.61 -5.90
C PHE A 62 6.12 36.35 -5.10
N SER A 63 5.47 36.56 -3.95
CA SER A 63 4.88 35.46 -3.19
C SER A 63 3.77 34.84 -4.02
N VAL A 64 4.03 33.62 -4.49
CA VAL A 64 2.98 32.71 -4.95
C VAL A 64 2.13 32.39 -3.72
N HIS A 65 1.05 33.16 -3.54
CA HIS A 65 0.03 32.84 -2.54
C HIS A 65 -0.58 31.50 -2.91
N THR A 66 -0.44 30.52 -2.02
CA THR A 66 -1.20 29.27 -2.08
C THR A 66 -2.69 29.60 -1.98
N TYR A 67 -3.54 28.90 -2.72
CA TYR A 67 -4.97 29.23 -2.85
C TYR A 67 -5.79 29.02 -1.56
N LEU A 68 -5.20 28.47 -0.50
CA LEU A 68 -5.85 28.23 0.79
C LEU A 68 -5.65 29.39 1.78
N ASP A 69 -5.91 30.61 1.32
CA ASP A 69 -5.78 31.82 2.15
C ASP A 69 -6.91 32.01 3.17
N LYS A 70 -7.81 31.03 3.36
CA LYS A 70 -8.90 31.09 4.34
C LYS A 70 -9.33 29.71 4.82
N LYS A 71 -9.02 29.37 6.08
CA LYS A 71 -9.81 28.54 7.03
C LYS A 71 -10.61 27.32 6.51
N GLU A 72 -10.26 26.75 5.37
CA GLU A 72 -10.79 25.46 4.93
C GLU A 72 -9.91 24.38 5.55
N LYS A 73 -10.57 23.47 6.26
CA LYS A 73 -9.94 22.38 7.02
C LYS A 73 -9.20 21.45 6.03
N GLN A 74 -7.92 21.74 5.77
CA GLN A 74 -6.96 20.79 5.19
C GLN A 74 -6.92 19.56 6.09
N PHE A 75 -6.76 18.37 5.50
CA PHE A 75 -6.61 17.06 6.15
C PHE A 75 -6.30 17.14 7.66
N ILE A 76 -7.34 17.26 8.51
CA ILE A 76 -7.19 17.47 9.95
C ILE A 76 -7.10 16.10 10.63
N PRO A 77 -5.98 15.72 11.25
CA PRO A 77 -5.97 14.68 12.27
C PRO A 77 -6.95 15.10 13.38
N TYR A 78 -7.94 14.27 13.71
CA TYR A 78 -9.01 14.66 14.64
C TYR A 78 -8.47 15.27 15.93
N GLU A 79 -8.88 16.49 16.25
CA GLU A 79 -8.85 16.97 17.64
C GLU A 79 -10.24 17.35 18.18
N GLU A 80 -11.29 17.45 17.36
CA GLU A 80 -12.58 17.94 17.87
C GLU A 80 -13.77 17.17 17.26
N ASP A 81 -14.36 16.29 18.08
CA ASP A 81 -15.64 15.57 17.94
C ASP A 81 -15.61 14.15 17.33
N ASP A 82 -15.26 13.17 18.18
CA ASP A 82 -15.24 11.70 17.94
C ASP A 82 -16.59 11.10 17.46
N SER A 83 -17.68 11.90 17.39
CA SER A 83 -19.04 11.43 17.11
C SER A 83 -19.35 11.23 15.62
N GLU A 84 -18.84 12.10 14.73
CA GLU A 84 -19.09 12.04 13.28
C GLU A 84 -18.27 10.93 12.59
N LEU A 85 -17.05 10.68 13.05
CA LEU A 85 -16.22 9.58 12.57
C LEU A 85 -16.83 8.21 12.88
N GLN A 86 -17.37 8.05 14.09
CA GLN A 86 -18.03 6.81 14.50
C GLN A 86 -19.26 6.50 13.64
N SER A 87 -20.01 7.51 13.20
CA SER A 87 -21.20 7.30 12.37
C SER A 87 -20.83 6.89 10.93
N VAL A 88 -19.69 7.37 10.41
CA VAL A 88 -19.15 7.01 9.08
C VAL A 88 -18.53 5.60 9.06
N ILE A 89 -17.78 5.22 10.09
CA ILE A 89 -17.06 3.93 10.12
C ILE A 89 -18.00 2.74 10.44
N ASN A 90 -19.02 2.95 11.28
CA ASN A 90 -19.83 1.85 11.85
C ASN A 90 -20.69 1.03 10.85
N ARG A 91 -20.88 1.46 9.59
CA ARG A 91 -21.87 0.81 8.70
C ARG A 91 -21.32 -0.01 7.53
N LYS A 92 -20.07 0.20 7.07
CA LYS A 92 -19.52 -0.55 5.92
C LYS A 92 -18.47 -1.60 6.33
N TYR A 93 -17.81 -1.40 7.47
CA TYR A 93 -16.82 -2.30 8.04
C TYR A 93 -17.15 -2.52 9.53
N LEU A 94 -17.93 -3.57 9.83
CA LEU A 94 -18.43 -3.95 11.16
C LEU A 94 -17.35 -4.26 12.22
N PHE A 95 -16.08 -3.91 12.02
CA PHE A 95 -14.96 -4.48 12.77
C PHE A 95 -13.83 -3.50 13.12
N PHE A 96 -14.08 -2.20 13.18
CA PHE A 96 -13.12 -1.32 13.81
C PHE A 96 -13.49 -1.16 15.27
N ASN A 97 -12.68 -1.76 16.16
CA ASN A 97 -12.70 -1.37 17.55
C ASN A 97 -12.41 0.14 17.63
N HIS A 98 -12.90 0.82 18.67
CA HIS A 98 -12.82 2.28 18.78
C HIS A 98 -11.38 2.82 18.58
N ASP A 99 -10.38 2.05 19.01
CA ASP A 99 -8.96 2.35 18.86
C ASP A 99 -8.44 2.30 17.42
N ASP A 100 -9.10 1.55 16.53
CA ASP A 100 -8.75 1.51 15.11
C ASP A 100 -9.38 2.65 14.32
N ALA A 101 -10.53 3.20 14.75
CA ALA A 101 -11.14 4.38 14.13
C ALA A 101 -10.23 5.61 14.20
N ARG A 102 -9.50 5.80 15.31
CA ARG A 102 -8.53 6.87 15.50
C ARG A 102 -7.32 6.82 14.56
N LYS A 103 -7.12 5.70 13.86
CA LYS A 103 -6.05 5.50 12.86
C LYS A 103 -6.52 5.78 11.44
N TRP A 104 -7.55 6.61 11.28
CA TRP A 104 -8.06 7.01 9.98
C TRP A 104 -8.10 8.53 9.90
N HIS A 105 -8.06 9.05 8.69
CA HIS A 105 -8.24 10.46 8.40
C HIS A 105 -9.35 10.57 7.37
N CYS A 106 -10.26 11.53 7.51
CA CYS A 106 -11.38 11.72 6.58
C CYS A 106 -11.34 13.09 5.90
N SER A 107 -11.78 13.16 4.65
CA SER A 107 -12.01 14.41 3.94
C SER A 107 -13.21 14.28 3.02
N ASN A 108 -14.00 15.35 2.93
CA ASN A 108 -15.05 15.52 1.94
C ASN A 108 -14.79 16.74 1.03
N SER A 109 -13.54 17.25 1.03
CA SER A 109 -13.13 18.33 0.15
C SER A 109 -13.15 17.86 -1.31
N HIS A 110 -13.55 18.78 -2.19
CA HIS A 110 -13.44 18.65 -3.65
C HIS A 110 -13.24 20.02 -4.32
N GLY A 111 -13.10 21.08 -3.50
CA GLY A 111 -13.07 22.46 -3.96
C GLY A 111 -11.82 22.74 -4.78
N GLY A 112 -10.65 22.27 -4.32
CA GLY A 112 -9.36 22.46 -4.99
C GLY A 112 -9.39 22.01 -6.45
N LEU A 113 -9.78 20.76 -6.70
CA LEU A 113 -9.80 20.21 -8.05
C LEU A 113 -10.86 20.86 -8.96
N MET A 114 -12.05 21.18 -8.44
CA MET A 114 -13.05 21.93 -9.21
C MET A 114 -12.53 23.32 -9.58
N LEU A 115 -11.90 24.03 -8.66
CA LEU A 115 -11.39 25.37 -8.90
C LEU A 115 -10.25 25.37 -9.92
N LEU A 116 -9.30 24.44 -9.77
CA LEU A 116 -8.16 24.29 -10.68
C LEU A 116 -8.58 23.93 -12.10
N ASN A 117 -9.68 23.20 -12.24
CA ASN A 117 -10.22 22.80 -13.54
C ASN A 117 -11.34 23.70 -14.06
N ALA A 118 -11.72 24.78 -13.35
CA ALA A 118 -12.86 25.63 -13.72
C ALA A 118 -12.71 26.21 -15.14
N HIS A 119 -11.50 26.59 -15.52
CA HIS A 119 -11.19 27.09 -16.87
C HIS A 119 -11.31 26.02 -17.97
N HIS A 120 -11.23 24.75 -17.58
CA HIS A 120 -11.29 23.59 -18.47
C HIS A 120 -12.60 22.81 -18.36
N ARG A 121 -13.57 23.31 -17.58
CA ARG A 121 -14.86 22.65 -17.32
C ARG A 121 -15.51 22.09 -18.57
N LYS A 122 -15.66 22.91 -19.63
CA LYS A 122 -16.27 22.47 -20.90
C LYS A 122 -15.56 21.30 -21.57
N LEU A 123 -14.23 21.23 -21.45
CA LEU A 123 -13.45 20.14 -22.02
C LEU A 123 -13.55 18.88 -21.17
N LEU A 124 -13.71 19.04 -19.85
CA LEU A 124 -13.84 17.93 -18.91
C LEU A 124 -15.25 17.37 -18.80
N GLU A 125 -16.29 18.14 -19.15
CA GLU A 125 -17.70 17.68 -19.09
C GLU A 125 -17.96 16.39 -19.90
N GLU A 126 -17.13 16.09 -20.90
CA GLU A 126 -17.22 14.87 -21.69
C GLU A 126 -16.55 13.65 -21.04
N THR A 127 -15.65 13.87 -20.07
CA THR A 127 -14.79 12.85 -19.45
C THR A 127 -15.02 12.65 -17.96
N ALA A 128 -15.35 13.72 -17.24
CA ALA A 128 -15.56 13.76 -15.79
C ALA A 128 -16.85 14.53 -15.47
N PRO A 129 -17.77 13.97 -14.67
CA PRO A 129 -18.95 14.71 -14.19
C PRO A 129 -18.50 15.78 -13.19
N PHE A 130 -18.23 16.98 -13.70
CA PHE A 130 -17.52 18.04 -12.98
C PHE A 130 -18.18 18.47 -11.66
N ASP A 131 -19.51 18.52 -11.61
CA ASP A 131 -20.26 18.92 -10.41
C ASP A 131 -20.57 17.74 -9.47
N ASP A 132 -20.16 16.51 -9.82
CA ASP A 132 -20.42 15.32 -9.02
C ASP A 132 -19.32 15.12 -7.95
N LYS A 133 -19.65 15.52 -6.72
CA LYS A 133 -18.77 15.38 -5.56
C LYS A 133 -18.38 13.93 -5.28
N GLN A 134 -19.28 12.97 -5.45
CA GLN A 134 -18.98 11.56 -5.18
C GLN A 134 -17.92 11.05 -6.16
N PHE A 135 -18.07 11.39 -7.44
CA PHE A 135 -17.10 11.05 -8.46
C PHE A 135 -15.69 11.54 -8.10
N TRP A 136 -15.53 12.79 -7.65
CA TRP A 136 -14.21 13.33 -7.31
C TRP A 136 -13.60 12.69 -6.07
N ILE A 137 -14.41 12.35 -5.06
CA ILE A 137 -13.94 11.61 -3.88
C ILE A 137 -13.44 10.22 -4.28
N GLU A 138 -14.21 9.49 -5.09
CA GLU A 138 -13.81 8.17 -5.59
C GLU A 138 -12.57 8.27 -6.50
N SER A 139 -12.46 9.34 -7.29
CA SER A 139 -11.28 9.62 -8.12
C SER A 139 -10.03 9.88 -7.27
N ALA A 140 -10.11 10.70 -6.22
CA ALA A 140 -9.00 10.90 -5.29
C ALA A 140 -8.55 9.58 -4.62
N VAL A 141 -9.49 8.70 -4.28
CA VAL A 141 -9.20 7.35 -3.76
C VAL A 141 -8.47 6.50 -4.80
N VAL A 142 -8.87 6.56 -6.07
CA VAL A 142 -8.13 5.89 -7.16
C VAL A 142 -6.70 6.42 -7.22
N GLY A 143 -6.49 7.75 -7.15
CA GLY A 143 -5.17 8.37 -7.17
C GLY A 143 -4.28 7.85 -6.05
N GLY A 144 -4.75 7.90 -4.81
CA GLY A 144 -4.03 7.38 -3.64
C GLY A 144 -3.72 5.88 -3.71
N ARG A 145 -4.66 5.09 -4.24
CA ARG A 145 -4.43 3.64 -4.44
C ARG A 145 -3.41 3.37 -5.55
N ILE A 146 -3.32 4.21 -6.59
CA ILE A 146 -2.27 4.11 -7.61
C ILE A 146 -0.90 4.52 -7.03
N TYR A 147 -0.82 5.58 -6.22
CA TYR A 147 0.40 5.90 -5.47
C TYR A 147 0.88 4.69 -4.68
N ARG A 148 -0.02 4.02 -3.95
CA ARG A 148 0.31 2.81 -3.18
C ARG A 148 0.69 1.62 -4.06
N LEU A 149 0.08 1.45 -5.23
CA LEU A 149 0.45 0.40 -6.18
C LEU A 149 1.91 0.57 -6.66
N ILE A 150 2.29 1.79 -7.01
CA ILE A 150 3.61 2.08 -7.60
C ILE A 150 4.69 2.19 -6.52
N LEU A 151 4.40 2.87 -5.41
CA LEU A 151 5.38 3.21 -4.36
C LEU A 151 5.35 2.27 -3.15
N GLY A 152 4.36 1.38 -3.10
CA GLY A 152 4.26 0.33 -2.10
C GLY A 152 3.70 0.77 -0.74
N ALA A 153 4.01 -0.04 0.26
CA ALA A 153 3.41 0.00 1.60
C ALA A 153 3.51 1.33 2.38
N PRO A 154 4.54 2.19 2.20
CA PRO A 154 4.62 3.47 2.90
C PRO A 154 3.48 4.45 2.58
N GLN A 155 2.85 4.34 1.40
CA GLN A 155 1.71 5.19 1.04
C GLN A 155 0.44 4.71 1.76
N PRO A 156 -0.47 5.60 2.18
CA PRO A 156 -1.65 5.17 2.94
C PRO A 156 -2.62 4.30 2.13
N ASN A 157 -3.38 3.45 2.82
CA ASN A 157 -4.55 2.82 2.19
C ASN A 157 -5.69 3.82 2.17
N MET A 158 -6.38 3.94 1.02
CA MET A 158 -7.49 4.86 0.85
C MET A 158 -8.78 4.16 0.44
N TYR A 159 -9.90 4.69 0.92
CA TYR A 159 -11.24 4.14 0.70
C TYR A 159 -12.26 5.25 0.53
N ALA A 160 -13.26 5.04 -0.32
CA ALA A 160 -14.45 5.88 -0.38
C ALA A 160 -15.56 5.26 0.49
N VAL A 161 -16.17 6.08 1.34
CA VAL A 161 -17.26 5.66 2.22
C VAL A 161 -18.40 6.66 2.17
N GLU A 162 -19.62 6.18 2.42
CA GLU A 162 -20.79 7.03 2.59
C GLU A 162 -21.06 7.16 4.10
N GLY A 163 -21.18 8.39 4.58
CA GLY A 163 -21.44 8.69 5.98
C GLY A 163 -22.92 8.65 6.32
N ASP A 164 -23.29 7.91 7.35
CA ASP A 164 -24.63 7.91 7.95
C ASP A 164 -24.68 8.96 9.07
N PRO A 165 -25.75 9.76 9.24
CA PRO A 165 -27.00 9.81 8.47
C PRO A 165 -26.98 10.77 7.26
N THR A 166 -25.85 11.44 7.02
CA THR A 166 -25.77 12.55 6.07
C THR A 166 -25.87 12.13 4.60
N SER A 167 -25.68 10.84 4.29
CA SER A 167 -25.46 10.33 2.93
C SER A 167 -24.36 11.08 2.16
N MET A 168 -23.46 11.76 2.87
CA MET A 168 -22.30 12.42 2.27
C MET A 168 -21.21 11.40 2.02
N ASN A 169 -20.51 11.54 0.90
CA ASN A 169 -19.35 10.74 0.60
C ASN A 169 -18.10 11.33 1.26
N TYR A 170 -17.22 10.46 1.73
CA TYR A 170 -15.95 10.78 2.37
C TYR A 170 -14.84 9.91 1.78
N ARG A 171 -13.65 10.50 1.68
CA ARG A 171 -12.39 9.76 1.50
C ARG A 171 -11.84 9.44 2.87
N LEU A 172 -11.56 8.16 3.14
CA LEU A 172 -10.81 7.71 4.31
C LEU A 172 -9.38 7.34 3.90
N SER A 173 -8.41 7.71 4.72
CA SER A 173 -7.00 7.34 4.58
C SER A 173 -6.51 6.74 5.88
N LYS A 174 -5.81 5.60 5.83
CA LYS A 174 -5.24 5.00 7.03
C LYS A 174 -4.06 5.84 7.53
N ASP A 175 -3.99 6.03 8.84
CA ASP A 175 -2.91 6.74 9.50
C ASP A 175 -1.54 6.13 9.22
N ILE A 176 -0.54 7.01 9.20
CA ILE A 176 0.83 6.70 8.80
C ILE A 176 1.73 6.90 10.02
N PRO A 177 2.24 5.82 10.63
CA PRO A 177 3.02 5.94 11.85
C PRO A 177 4.24 6.85 11.67
N ASN A 178 4.49 7.72 12.67
CA ASN A 178 5.61 8.65 12.69
C ASN A 178 5.70 9.54 11.44
N PHE A 179 4.56 9.98 10.91
CA PHE A 179 4.49 10.90 9.79
C PHE A 179 4.77 12.34 10.22
N PHE A 180 5.49 13.07 9.37
CA PHE A 180 5.75 14.49 9.48
C PHE A 180 5.54 15.14 8.11
N GLU A 181 4.69 16.15 8.03
CA GLU A 181 4.53 17.00 6.84
C GLU A 181 5.87 17.59 6.40
N TRP A 182 6.02 17.83 5.10
CA TRP A 182 7.29 18.31 4.55
C TRP A 182 7.72 19.65 5.14
N THR A 183 6.78 20.58 5.36
CA THR A 183 7.03 21.85 6.06
C THR A 183 7.71 21.64 7.43
N ARG A 184 7.23 20.68 8.22
CA ARG A 184 7.81 20.32 9.53
C ARG A 184 9.18 19.66 9.40
N VAL A 185 9.41 18.86 8.36
CA VAL A 185 10.72 18.25 8.07
C VAL A 185 11.76 19.33 7.83
N LEU A 186 11.41 20.37 7.07
CA LEU A 186 12.26 21.53 6.78
C LEU A 186 12.55 22.34 8.05
N GLN A 187 11.52 22.69 8.83
CA GLN A 187 11.66 23.48 10.07
C GLN A 187 12.53 22.78 11.12
N LYS A 188 12.36 21.47 11.30
CA LYS A 188 13.11 20.69 12.31
C LYS A 188 14.48 20.23 11.84
N ASN A 189 14.91 20.64 10.64
CA ASN A 189 16.16 20.25 10.01
C ASN A 189 16.41 18.73 10.05
N MET A 190 15.36 17.94 9.80
CA MET A 190 15.42 16.48 9.88
C MET A 190 16.24 15.86 8.73
N LEU A 191 16.48 16.64 7.67
CA LEU A 191 17.19 16.23 6.46
C LEU A 191 18.61 15.70 6.74
N HIS A 192 19.30 16.22 7.77
CA HIS A 192 20.70 15.85 8.03
C HIS A 192 20.89 14.55 8.79
N ARG A 193 19.81 13.93 9.28
CA ARG A 193 19.94 12.81 10.23
C ARG A 193 19.74 11.44 9.60
N ARG A 194 19.04 11.35 8.47
CA ARG A 194 18.63 10.08 7.83
C ARG A 194 18.47 10.26 6.32
N PRO A 195 18.75 9.22 5.52
CA PRO A 195 18.46 9.25 4.10
C PRO A 195 16.94 9.37 3.88
N ILE A 196 16.55 10.15 2.87
CA ILE A 196 15.17 10.23 2.39
C ILE A 196 15.02 9.30 1.20
N ILE A 197 14.00 8.46 1.26
CA ILE A 197 13.67 7.46 0.24
C ILE A 197 12.28 7.79 -0.28
N GLY A 198 12.09 7.76 -1.59
CA GLY A 198 10.81 7.91 -2.25
C GLY A 198 10.46 9.34 -2.65
N LEU A 199 11.30 10.35 -2.34
CA LEU A 199 10.95 11.74 -2.63
C LEU A 199 10.91 12.00 -4.14
N THR A 200 11.90 11.52 -4.89
CA THR A 200 11.87 11.62 -6.36
C THR A 200 10.71 10.80 -6.92
N ALA A 201 10.43 9.66 -6.30
CA ALA A 201 9.35 8.77 -6.72
C ALA A 201 7.95 9.38 -6.54
N ILE A 202 7.64 10.04 -5.41
CA ILE A 202 6.33 10.66 -5.19
C ILE A 202 6.08 11.79 -6.20
N HIS A 203 7.09 12.61 -6.51
CA HIS A 203 6.96 13.67 -7.50
C HIS A 203 6.77 13.08 -8.91
N LEU A 204 7.44 11.97 -9.22
CA LEU A 204 7.29 11.35 -10.54
C LEU A 204 5.91 10.72 -10.69
N VAL A 205 5.39 10.10 -9.62
CA VAL A 205 4.02 9.57 -9.63
C VAL A 205 2.99 10.70 -9.68
N ALA A 206 3.26 11.85 -9.05
CA ALA A 206 2.44 13.05 -9.17
C ALA A 206 2.35 13.54 -10.62
N SER A 207 3.50 13.70 -11.28
CA SER A 207 3.55 13.97 -12.73
C SER A 207 2.83 12.86 -13.52
N PHE A 208 2.95 11.60 -13.08
CA PHE A 208 2.28 10.48 -13.73
C PHE A 208 0.75 10.47 -13.59
N LEU A 209 0.22 11.07 -12.54
CA LEU A 209 -1.23 11.16 -12.30
C LEU A 209 -1.79 12.53 -12.67
N ALA A 210 -0.94 13.43 -13.17
CA ALA A 210 -1.22 14.86 -13.26
C ALA A 210 -1.81 15.38 -11.93
N ASP A 211 -1.17 15.02 -10.83
CA ASP A 211 -1.45 15.55 -9.51
C ASP A 211 -0.79 16.92 -9.39
N ILE A 212 -1.61 17.96 -9.53
CA ILE A 212 -1.14 19.35 -9.63
C ILE A 212 -0.97 20.01 -8.26
N ASP A 213 -1.29 19.31 -7.17
CA ASP A 213 -1.14 19.83 -5.81
C ASP A 213 -0.03 19.09 -5.04
N MET A 214 1.19 19.50 -5.35
CA MET A 214 2.42 19.03 -4.69
C MET A 214 2.96 20.07 -3.70
N ASN A 215 2.08 20.83 -3.06
CA ASN A 215 2.44 21.74 -1.98
C ASN A 215 3.00 20.97 -0.77
N ASP A 216 3.87 21.62 0.01
CA ASP A 216 4.60 21.04 1.16
C ASP A 216 3.70 20.47 2.28
N GLU A 217 2.41 20.78 2.27
CA GLU A 217 1.39 20.30 3.21
C GLU A 217 0.74 19.00 2.74
N ASN A 218 0.82 18.68 1.44
CA ASN A 218 0.12 17.54 0.85
C ASN A 218 1.00 16.28 0.71
N PHE A 219 2.24 16.36 1.16
CA PHE A 219 3.17 15.25 1.30
C PHE A 219 4.09 15.45 2.51
N GLY A 220 4.81 14.40 2.86
CA GLY A 220 5.75 14.45 3.97
C GLY A 220 6.61 13.21 4.03
N VAL A 221 7.08 12.87 5.22
CA VAL A 221 7.88 11.66 5.45
C VAL A 221 7.38 10.86 6.65
N SER A 222 7.39 9.53 6.54
CA SER A 222 7.26 8.62 7.67
C SER A 222 8.65 8.17 8.13
N LYS A 223 8.90 8.28 9.44
CA LYS A 223 10.19 7.90 10.04
C LYS A 223 10.23 6.40 10.37
N THR A 224 11.18 5.69 9.78
CA THR A 224 11.58 4.32 10.17
C THR A 224 12.95 4.35 10.83
N ASP A 225 13.39 3.26 11.45
CA ASP A 225 14.70 3.19 12.12
C ASP A 225 15.87 3.57 11.21
N LYS A 226 15.75 3.26 9.91
CA LYS A 226 16.85 3.39 8.94
C LYS A 226 16.74 4.63 8.05
N ALA A 227 15.52 5.12 7.78
CA ALA A 227 15.30 6.14 6.77
C ALA A 227 14.05 6.99 7.05
N LEU A 228 13.90 8.06 6.26
CA LEU A 228 12.66 8.82 6.13
C LEU A 228 12.03 8.41 4.79
N HIS A 229 10.84 7.81 4.80
CA HIS A 229 10.14 7.44 3.58
C HIS A 229 9.18 8.56 3.18
N ALA A 230 9.30 9.09 1.97
CA ALA A 230 8.39 10.10 1.46
C ALA A 230 7.00 9.49 1.23
N VAL A 231 5.97 10.24 1.61
CA VAL A 231 4.59 9.80 1.56
C VAL A 231 3.68 10.92 1.06
N LYS A 232 2.82 10.59 0.09
CA LYS A 232 1.74 11.45 -0.39
C LYS A 232 0.48 11.18 0.45
N ILE A 233 -0.08 12.22 1.06
CA ILE A 233 -1.24 12.10 1.96
C ILE A 233 -2.53 12.64 1.36
N ASP A 234 -2.46 13.61 0.44
CA ASP A 234 -3.63 14.19 -0.20
C ASP A 234 -3.58 14.10 -1.74
N PRO A 235 -4.12 13.02 -2.34
CA PRO A 235 -4.23 12.86 -3.79
C PRO A 235 -5.52 13.47 -4.36
N GLU A 236 -6.13 14.47 -3.71
CA GLU A 236 -7.40 15.06 -4.20
C GLU A 236 -7.27 15.74 -5.56
N CYS A 237 -6.06 16.17 -5.92
CA CYS A 237 -5.78 16.88 -7.15
C CYS A 237 -5.20 15.99 -8.27
N CYS A 238 -5.24 14.66 -8.10
CA CYS A 238 -4.96 13.71 -9.16
C CYS A 238 -5.98 13.81 -10.31
N PHE A 239 -5.58 13.35 -11.49
CA PHE A 239 -6.43 13.32 -12.69
C PHE A 239 -6.96 14.71 -13.08
N SER A 240 -6.13 15.75 -12.91
CA SER A 240 -6.45 17.10 -13.36
C SER A 240 -6.41 17.22 -14.88
N TYR A 241 -6.78 18.38 -15.44
CA TYR A 241 -6.87 18.59 -16.89
C TYR A 241 -5.70 18.05 -17.74
N PRO A 242 -4.41 18.21 -17.36
CA PRO A 242 -3.28 17.61 -18.09
C PRO A 242 -3.40 16.09 -18.23
N PHE A 243 -3.98 15.38 -17.27
CA PHE A 243 -4.19 13.92 -17.37
C PHE A 243 -4.89 13.51 -18.67
N TYR A 244 -5.86 14.32 -19.10
CA TYR A 244 -6.70 14.06 -20.28
C TYR A 244 -6.10 14.57 -21.59
N THR A 245 -5.17 15.53 -21.53
CA THR A 245 -4.81 16.36 -22.69
C THR A 245 -3.32 16.44 -22.96
N GLU A 246 -2.50 15.91 -22.07
CA GLU A 246 -1.06 16.01 -22.15
C GLU A 246 -0.51 15.26 -23.37
N LYS A 247 0.48 15.88 -24.01
CA LYS A 247 1.12 15.38 -25.23
C LYS A 247 2.49 14.81 -24.90
N TYR A 248 2.97 13.92 -25.77
CA TYR A 248 4.32 13.35 -25.72
C TYR A 248 5.41 14.38 -25.42
N SER A 249 5.42 15.52 -26.13
CA SER A 249 6.44 16.56 -25.96
C SER A 249 6.48 17.16 -24.55
N ASN A 250 5.32 17.32 -23.91
CA ASN A 250 5.23 17.88 -22.57
C ASN A 250 5.78 16.89 -21.54
N ILE A 251 5.43 15.61 -21.69
CA ILE A 251 5.94 14.53 -20.84
C ILE A 251 7.45 14.42 -20.99
N LEU A 252 7.96 14.41 -22.23
CA LEU A 252 9.40 14.32 -22.48
C LEU A 252 10.16 15.49 -21.85
N ASN A 253 9.67 16.72 -22.03
CA ASN A 253 10.30 17.90 -21.42
C ASN A 253 10.25 17.81 -19.88
N GLY A 254 9.09 17.46 -19.30
CA GLY A 254 8.96 17.29 -17.85
C GLY A 254 9.88 16.21 -17.29
N LEU A 255 10.08 15.09 -18.01
CA LEU A 255 11.03 14.05 -17.61
C LEU A 255 12.50 14.46 -17.79
N THR A 256 12.80 15.32 -18.76
CA THR A 256 14.15 15.83 -19.01
C THR A 256 14.57 16.83 -17.94
N ASP A 257 13.64 17.71 -17.54
CA ASP A 257 13.89 18.77 -16.55
C ASP A 257 13.53 18.35 -15.11
N PHE A 258 13.22 17.06 -14.90
CA PHE A 258 12.60 16.53 -13.68
C PHE A 258 13.42 16.76 -12.41
N GLU A 259 14.75 16.86 -12.52
CA GLU A 259 15.63 17.15 -11.39
C GLU A 259 15.25 18.44 -10.66
N SER A 260 14.76 19.45 -11.40
CA SER A 260 14.35 20.75 -10.85
C SER A 260 13.00 20.71 -10.12
N GLU A 261 12.18 19.68 -10.38
CA GLU A 261 10.86 19.49 -9.75
C GLU A 261 10.98 18.86 -8.35
N VAL A 262 12.14 18.29 -8.00
CA VAL A 262 12.37 17.67 -6.70
C VAL A 262 12.94 18.69 -5.70
N PRO A 263 12.30 18.91 -4.54
CA PRO A 263 12.71 19.95 -3.61
C PRO A 263 14.15 19.79 -3.13
N LYS A 264 14.80 20.93 -2.86
CA LYS A 264 16.09 21.02 -2.14
C LYS A 264 17.25 20.25 -2.80
N ASN A 265 17.19 20.04 -4.13
CA ASN A 265 18.20 19.25 -4.86
C ASN A 265 18.34 17.81 -4.32
N LEU A 266 17.23 17.24 -3.84
CA LEU A 266 17.18 15.86 -3.33
C LEU A 266 16.81 14.84 -4.42
N PHE A 267 16.96 15.23 -5.68
CA PHE A 267 16.74 14.35 -6.83
C PHE A 267 17.67 13.13 -6.76
N ASN A 268 17.09 11.96 -7.00
CA ASN A 268 17.81 10.70 -7.06
C ASN A 268 17.54 10.02 -8.41
N LYS A 269 18.54 10.08 -9.31
CA LYS A 269 18.44 9.51 -10.66
C LYS A 269 18.12 8.01 -10.68
N LYS A 270 18.64 7.24 -9.73
CA LYS A 270 18.35 5.81 -9.64
C LYS A 270 16.88 5.59 -9.27
N GLU A 271 16.38 6.29 -8.25
CA GLU A 271 14.98 6.23 -7.84
C GLU A 271 14.04 6.69 -8.95
N PHE A 272 14.42 7.75 -9.68
CA PHE A 272 13.70 8.23 -10.86
C PHE A 272 13.55 7.11 -11.92
N PHE A 273 14.66 6.46 -12.29
CA PHE A 273 14.65 5.36 -13.26
C PHE A 273 13.90 4.12 -12.75
N GLU A 274 14.07 3.73 -11.48
CA GLU A 274 13.34 2.62 -10.85
C GLU A 274 11.83 2.86 -10.86
N THR A 275 11.41 4.09 -10.54
CA THR A 275 9.99 4.48 -10.51
C THR A 275 9.40 4.55 -11.91
N LEU A 276 10.12 5.12 -12.87
CA LEU A 276 9.71 5.17 -14.28
C LEU A 276 9.57 3.77 -14.87
N ALA A 277 10.54 2.89 -14.60
CA ALA A 277 10.48 1.48 -14.98
C ALA A 277 9.27 0.77 -14.34
N THR A 278 8.94 1.09 -13.09
CA THR A 278 7.76 0.55 -12.40
C THR A 278 6.46 1.00 -13.04
N ILE A 279 6.31 2.30 -13.34
CA ILE A 279 5.14 2.85 -14.03
C ILE A 279 4.87 2.10 -15.34
N ILE A 280 5.89 1.97 -16.20
CA ILE A 280 5.74 1.39 -17.55
C ILE A 280 5.65 -0.14 -17.54
N SER A 281 6.16 -0.81 -16.49
CA SER A 281 6.07 -2.26 -16.34
C SER A 281 4.80 -2.71 -15.62
N THR A 282 4.04 -1.80 -15.03
CA THR A 282 2.80 -2.14 -14.32
C THR A 282 1.70 -2.41 -15.35
N PRO A 283 1.08 -3.60 -15.35
CA PRO A 283 0.03 -3.93 -16.30
C PRO A 283 -1.18 -2.98 -16.18
N VAL A 284 -1.79 -2.65 -17.33
CA VAL A 284 -3.01 -1.81 -17.38
C VAL A 284 -4.13 -2.43 -16.53
N GLU A 285 -4.18 -3.76 -16.46
CA GLU A 285 -5.14 -4.53 -15.67
C GLU A 285 -5.05 -4.20 -14.18
N SER A 286 -3.86 -3.97 -13.63
CA SER A 286 -3.69 -3.61 -12.21
C SER A 286 -4.29 -2.23 -11.91
N TYR A 287 -4.15 -1.27 -12.82
CA TYR A 287 -4.81 0.04 -12.69
C TYR A 287 -6.33 -0.09 -12.85
N LYS A 288 -6.78 -0.91 -13.80
CA LYS A 288 -8.21 -1.20 -14.03
C LYS A 288 -8.86 -1.83 -12.79
N GLU A 289 -8.19 -2.77 -12.12
CA GLU A 289 -8.70 -3.36 -10.86
C GLU A 289 -8.90 -2.31 -9.76
N ILE A 290 -7.97 -1.35 -9.64
CA ILE A 290 -8.12 -0.23 -8.70
C ILE A 290 -9.31 0.64 -9.08
N ILE A 291 -9.43 1.03 -10.35
CA ILE A 291 -10.54 1.86 -10.85
C ILE A 291 -11.88 1.15 -10.63
N ASP A 292 -11.98 -0.12 -11.01
CA ASP A 292 -13.21 -0.90 -10.91
C ASP A 292 -13.67 -1.07 -9.46
N SER A 293 -12.73 -1.30 -8.55
CA SER A 293 -13.02 -1.51 -7.12
C SER A 293 -13.18 -0.22 -6.31
N SER A 294 -12.71 0.92 -6.81
CA SER A 294 -12.84 2.21 -6.09
C SER A 294 -14.09 2.98 -6.49
N PHE A 295 -14.44 2.98 -7.78
CA PHE A 295 -15.59 3.71 -8.27
C PHE A 295 -16.91 2.94 -8.07
N SER A 296 -17.99 3.68 -7.83
CA SER A 296 -19.35 3.17 -7.84
C SER A 296 -19.78 2.68 -9.22
N ALA A 297 -20.78 1.80 -9.25
CA ALA A 297 -21.25 1.16 -10.49
C ALA A 297 -21.85 2.15 -11.50
N CYS A 298 -22.42 3.27 -11.03
CA CYS A 298 -22.99 4.32 -11.88
C CYS A 298 -21.95 4.98 -12.81
N TYR A 299 -20.66 4.93 -12.48
CA TYR A 299 -19.58 5.55 -13.25
C TYR A 299 -18.96 4.64 -14.31
N ALA A 300 -19.68 3.63 -14.82
CA ALA A 300 -19.15 2.66 -15.77
C ALA A 300 -18.48 3.29 -17.01
N ARG A 301 -19.03 4.39 -17.53
CA ARG A 301 -18.43 5.14 -18.65
C ARG A 301 -17.09 5.76 -18.25
N GLN A 302 -17.04 6.45 -17.11
CA GLN A 302 -15.85 7.14 -16.63
C GLN A 302 -14.73 6.17 -16.29
N LYS A 303 -15.06 5.00 -15.69
CA LYS A 303 -14.09 3.92 -15.45
C LYS A 303 -13.38 3.53 -16.75
N LYS A 304 -14.13 3.34 -17.84
CA LYS A 304 -13.56 3.02 -19.16
C LYS A 304 -12.64 4.14 -19.66
N ILE A 305 -13.08 5.39 -19.57
CA ILE A 305 -12.29 6.56 -19.97
C ILE A 305 -10.97 6.62 -19.18
N TYR A 306 -10.99 6.41 -17.86
CA TYR A 306 -9.79 6.40 -17.03
C TYR A 306 -8.80 5.31 -17.45
N VAL A 307 -9.29 4.09 -17.72
CA VAL A 307 -8.43 2.98 -18.19
C VAL A 307 -7.82 3.29 -19.55
N ASP A 308 -8.62 3.80 -20.50
CA ASP A 308 -8.16 4.15 -21.84
C ASP A 308 -7.08 5.25 -21.78
N ILE A 309 -7.29 6.28 -20.95
CA ILE A 309 -6.32 7.37 -20.77
C ILE A 309 -5.05 6.91 -20.04
N LEU A 310 -5.16 6.11 -18.98
CA LEU A 310 -3.98 5.54 -18.30
C LEU A 310 -3.15 4.70 -19.25
N SER A 311 -3.79 3.84 -20.05
CA SER A 311 -3.11 3.05 -21.07
C SER A 311 -2.34 3.95 -22.05
N ASN A 312 -2.98 5.00 -22.55
CA ASN A 312 -2.31 5.98 -23.41
C ASN A 312 -1.16 6.70 -22.70
N ARG A 313 -1.35 7.17 -21.45
CA ARG A 313 -0.30 7.85 -20.68
C ARG A 313 0.89 6.95 -20.38
N ILE A 314 0.66 5.66 -20.08
CA ILE A 314 1.74 4.66 -19.93
C ILE A 314 2.54 4.56 -21.23
N ASN A 315 1.89 4.48 -22.38
CA ASN A 315 2.58 4.43 -23.68
C ASN A 315 3.38 5.70 -23.96
N LEU A 316 2.86 6.87 -23.58
CA LEU A 316 3.57 8.15 -23.72
C LEU A 316 4.77 8.25 -22.78
N PHE A 317 4.60 7.86 -21.52
CA PHE A 317 5.69 7.78 -20.54
C PHE A 317 6.76 6.79 -20.97
N GLN A 318 6.37 5.65 -21.52
CA GLN A 318 7.31 4.67 -22.08
C GLN A 318 8.14 5.28 -23.20
N GLN A 319 7.50 5.89 -24.20
CA GLN A 319 8.22 6.55 -25.30
C GLN A 319 9.17 7.63 -24.79
N ALA A 320 8.70 8.47 -23.86
CA ALA A 320 9.50 9.57 -23.33
C ALA A 320 10.67 9.04 -22.48
N ALA A 321 10.44 7.99 -21.68
CA ALA A 321 11.47 7.34 -20.88
C ALA A 321 12.60 6.77 -21.74
N PHE A 322 12.27 6.08 -22.83
CA PHE A 322 13.28 5.53 -23.76
C PHE A 322 14.04 6.61 -24.56
N ALA A 323 13.56 7.86 -24.56
CA ALA A 323 14.30 8.99 -25.10
C ALA A 323 15.30 9.59 -24.10
N LEU A 324 15.28 9.18 -22.82
CA LEU A 324 16.21 9.66 -21.80
C LEU A 324 17.55 8.91 -21.84
N ASP A 325 18.64 9.65 -21.69
CA ASP A 325 19.99 9.11 -21.69
C ASP A 325 20.21 8.07 -20.57
N GLY A 326 20.52 6.85 -20.99
CA GLY A 326 20.84 5.72 -20.12
C GLY A 326 19.63 4.92 -19.61
N PHE A 327 18.40 5.36 -19.87
CA PHE A 327 17.21 4.65 -19.40
C PHE A 327 17.01 3.29 -20.07
N GLU A 328 17.27 3.16 -21.38
CA GLU A 328 17.13 1.89 -22.11
C GLU A 328 18.01 0.77 -21.52
N GLN A 329 19.28 1.10 -21.23
CA GLN A 329 20.20 0.17 -20.58
C GLN A 329 19.71 -0.20 -19.18
N PHE A 330 19.38 0.80 -18.37
CA PHE A 330 18.84 0.59 -17.02
C PHE A 330 17.59 -0.31 -17.04
N TYR A 331 16.66 -0.06 -17.96
CA TYR A 331 15.41 -0.81 -18.06
C TYR A 331 15.64 -2.27 -18.44
N SER A 332 16.62 -2.54 -19.31
CA SER A 332 17.01 -3.90 -19.67
C SER A 332 17.54 -4.68 -18.46
N GLU A 333 18.44 -4.06 -17.68
CA GLU A 333 18.97 -4.63 -16.44
C GLU A 333 17.86 -4.83 -15.38
N TYR A 334 16.94 -3.86 -15.27
CA TYR A 334 15.78 -3.94 -14.39
C TYR A 334 14.86 -5.13 -14.73
N GLN A 335 14.56 -5.33 -16.01
CA GLN A 335 13.74 -6.46 -16.48
C GLN A 335 14.42 -7.81 -16.23
N GLU A 336 15.72 -7.91 -16.49
CA GLU A 336 16.49 -9.13 -16.21
C GLU A 336 16.45 -9.47 -14.71
N LYS A 337 16.71 -8.48 -13.85
CA LYS A 337 16.63 -8.64 -12.40
C LYS A 337 15.26 -9.13 -11.95
N ARG A 338 14.16 -8.54 -12.46
CA ARG A 338 12.79 -8.99 -12.11
C ARG A 338 12.49 -10.41 -12.59
N ARG A 339 12.98 -10.81 -13.77
CA ARG A 339 12.85 -12.19 -14.27
C ARG A 339 13.58 -13.17 -13.35
N LEU A 340 14.79 -12.84 -12.93
CA LEU A 340 15.57 -13.68 -12.02
C LEU A 340 14.88 -13.81 -10.64
N GLU A 341 14.41 -12.70 -10.07
CA GLU A 341 13.67 -12.72 -8.80
C GLU A 341 12.37 -13.51 -8.89
N ALA A 342 11.63 -13.40 -10.00
CA ALA A 342 10.41 -14.17 -10.23
C ALA A 342 10.72 -15.68 -10.33
N ALA A 343 11.78 -16.06 -11.05
CA ALA A 343 12.22 -17.45 -11.15
C ALA A 343 12.65 -18.02 -9.79
N GLN A 344 13.35 -17.22 -8.96
CA GLN A 344 13.74 -17.63 -7.61
C GLN A 344 12.52 -17.83 -6.69
N ARG A 345 11.52 -16.94 -6.74
CA ARG A 345 10.29 -17.09 -5.94
C ARG A 345 9.50 -18.33 -6.35
N GLU A 346 9.40 -18.60 -7.65
CA GLU A 346 8.72 -19.80 -8.13
C GLU A 346 9.49 -21.07 -7.72
N ALA A 347 10.82 -21.08 -7.84
CA ALA A 347 11.65 -22.19 -7.37
C ALA A 347 11.47 -22.46 -5.86
N ALA A 348 11.47 -21.41 -5.03
CA ALA A 348 11.23 -21.52 -3.60
C ALA A 348 9.82 -22.05 -3.28
N ARG A 349 8.82 -21.64 -4.05
CA ARG A 349 7.44 -22.14 -3.92
C ARG A 349 7.34 -23.62 -4.27
N GLN A 350 7.98 -24.06 -5.37
CA GLN A 350 8.01 -25.47 -5.75
C GLN A 350 8.73 -26.33 -4.71
N GLU A 351 9.82 -25.83 -4.14
CA GLU A 351 10.51 -26.50 -3.03
C GLU A 351 9.60 -26.63 -1.79
N GLN A 352 8.87 -25.57 -1.45
CA GLN A 352 7.90 -25.63 -0.34
C GLN A 352 6.81 -26.68 -0.59
N ILE A 353 6.25 -26.74 -1.80
CA ILE A 353 5.23 -27.74 -2.17
C ILE A 353 5.79 -29.16 -2.05
N LEU A 354 7.03 -29.39 -2.49
CA LEU A 354 7.68 -30.70 -2.36
C LEU A 354 7.89 -31.10 -0.89
N ARG A 355 8.30 -30.14 -0.04
CA ARG A 355 8.43 -30.37 1.41
C ARG A 355 7.08 -30.72 2.05
N GLU A 356 6.02 -30.00 1.69
CA GLU A 356 4.65 -30.26 2.17
C GLU A 356 4.15 -31.65 1.72
N GLN A 357 4.43 -32.05 0.47
CA GLN A 357 4.10 -33.38 -0.05
C GLN A 357 4.90 -34.49 0.66
N GLU A 358 6.17 -34.26 0.95
CA GLU A 358 7.00 -35.21 1.69
C GLU A 358 6.50 -35.37 3.14
N GLN A 359 6.19 -34.26 3.82
CA GLN A 359 5.60 -34.29 5.16
C GLN A 359 4.27 -35.06 5.16
N LEU A 360 3.42 -34.83 4.16
CA LEU A 360 2.16 -35.55 4.02
C LEU A 360 2.40 -37.05 3.77
N ARG A 361 3.38 -37.42 2.95
CA ARG A 361 3.76 -38.81 2.72
C ARG A 361 4.27 -39.49 3.99
N LEU A 362 5.13 -38.82 4.76
CA LEU A 362 5.63 -39.33 6.04
C LEU A 362 4.50 -39.50 7.06
N TYR A 363 3.56 -38.55 7.08
CA TYR A 363 2.36 -38.65 7.92
C TYR A 363 1.49 -39.85 7.52
N GLN A 364 1.24 -40.05 6.22
CA GLN A 364 0.49 -41.21 5.71
C GLN A 364 1.20 -42.53 6.02
N GLN A 365 2.52 -42.58 5.91
CA GLN A 365 3.31 -43.76 6.29
C GLN A 365 3.20 -44.01 7.79
N PHE A 366 3.30 -42.97 8.61
CA PHE A 366 3.10 -43.07 10.05
C PHE A 366 1.71 -43.61 10.40
N GLU A 367 0.64 -43.13 9.75
CA GLU A 367 -0.72 -43.65 9.96
C GLU A 367 -0.85 -45.14 9.58
N GLN A 368 -0.17 -45.58 8.50
CA GLN A 368 -0.15 -46.98 8.09
C GLN A 368 0.62 -47.87 9.08
N ASP A 369 1.73 -47.37 9.61
CA ASP A 369 2.58 -48.11 10.55
C ASP A 369 2.05 -48.02 12.00
N TYR A 370 1.17 -47.06 12.31
CA TYR A 370 0.66 -46.78 13.65
C TYR A 370 0.04 -48.00 14.34
N PRO A 371 -0.81 -48.84 13.69
CA PRO A 371 -1.35 -50.04 14.32
C PRO A 371 -0.27 -51.03 14.77
N VAL A 372 0.81 -51.18 13.98
CA VAL A 372 1.93 -52.06 14.31
C VAL A 372 2.70 -51.52 15.51
N TYR A 373 3.00 -50.21 15.51
CA TYR A 373 3.63 -49.55 16.65
C TYR A 373 2.78 -49.65 17.92
N SER A 374 1.47 -49.43 17.81
CA SER A 374 0.51 -49.53 18.93
C SER A 374 0.45 -50.95 19.49
N SER A 375 0.32 -51.98 18.65
CA SER A 375 0.30 -53.38 19.11
C SER A 375 1.61 -53.82 19.76
N ASN A 376 2.76 -53.36 19.23
CA ASN A 376 4.06 -53.63 19.85
C ASN A 376 4.20 -52.95 21.22
N GLN A 377 3.69 -51.72 21.34
CA GLN A 377 3.68 -50.99 22.61
C GLN A 377 2.80 -51.69 23.65
N GLU A 378 1.58 -52.10 23.27
CA GLU A 378 0.68 -52.86 24.14
C GLU A 378 1.31 -54.20 24.57
N SER A 379 1.94 -54.94 23.64
CA SER A 379 2.62 -56.19 23.96
C SER A 379 3.81 -55.98 24.92
N ASN A 380 4.60 -54.93 24.72
CA ASN A 380 5.70 -54.60 25.62
C ASN A 380 5.18 -54.18 27.01
N GLN A 381 4.06 -53.46 27.06
CA GLN A 381 3.43 -53.08 28.32
C GLN A 381 2.91 -54.31 29.08
N GLN A 382 2.24 -55.24 28.40
CA GLN A 382 1.80 -56.52 29.00
C GLN A 382 2.98 -57.32 29.56
N LYS A 383 4.11 -57.41 28.85
CA LYS A 383 5.32 -58.09 29.36
C LYS A 383 5.88 -57.42 30.62
N LEU A 384 5.84 -56.09 30.69
CA LEU A 384 6.26 -55.35 31.88
C LEU A 384 5.32 -55.60 33.06
N GLU A 385 4.02 -55.65 32.80
CA GLU A 385 2.99 -55.99 33.80
C GLU A 385 3.18 -57.43 34.32
N GLU A 386 3.36 -58.42 33.44
CA GLU A 386 3.66 -59.81 33.81
C GLU A 386 4.94 -59.95 34.66
N LEU A 387 6.01 -59.23 34.30
CA LEU A 387 7.26 -59.20 35.09
C LEU A 387 7.05 -58.59 36.48
N SER A 388 6.13 -57.64 36.61
CA SER A 388 5.79 -57.03 37.90
C SER A 388 4.97 -57.97 38.80
N GLU A 389 4.11 -58.80 38.20
CA GLU A 389 3.29 -59.80 38.92
C GLU A 389 4.11 -61.01 39.39
N PHE A 390 5.19 -61.37 38.69
CA PHE A 390 6.09 -62.48 39.07
C PHE A 390 6.92 -62.23 40.35
N GLY A 391 6.67 -61.13 41.07
CA GLY A 391 7.05 -61.04 42.47
C GLY A 391 8.56 -61.08 42.72
N LEU A 392 9.37 -60.54 41.81
CA LEU A 392 10.73 -60.11 42.15
C LEU A 392 10.66 -58.87 43.06
N SER A 393 10.14 -59.07 44.27
CA SER A 393 10.37 -58.24 45.46
C SER A 393 11.82 -58.41 45.94
N GLY A 394 12.76 -58.40 45.00
CA GLY A 394 14.15 -58.18 45.32
C GLY A 394 14.22 -56.79 45.94
N ASN A 395 14.59 -56.72 47.21
CA ASN A 395 15.05 -55.52 47.90
C ASN A 395 16.26 -54.93 47.14
N MET A 396 16.02 -54.36 45.97
CA MET A 396 16.92 -53.43 45.35
C MET A 396 16.51 -52.08 45.89
N THR A 397 17.20 -51.64 46.94
CA THR A 397 17.28 -50.23 47.31
C THR A 397 17.91 -49.50 46.13
N ALA A 398 17.09 -49.24 45.11
CA ALA A 398 17.44 -48.43 43.97
C ALA A 398 17.67 -47.02 44.51
N ASN A 399 18.93 -46.61 44.50
CA ASN A 399 19.34 -45.26 44.78
C ASN A 399 18.66 -44.34 43.75
N PRO A 400 17.70 -43.47 44.14
CA PRO A 400 16.92 -42.66 43.21
C PRO A 400 17.76 -41.66 42.42
N ASN A 401 19.04 -41.50 42.74
CA ASN A 401 19.96 -40.60 42.06
C ASN A 401 20.71 -41.22 40.86
N SER A 402 20.66 -42.54 40.64
CA SER A 402 21.47 -43.17 39.57
C SER A 402 20.90 -43.06 38.15
N PHE A 403 19.64 -42.66 38.00
CA PHE A 403 19.01 -42.52 36.67
C PHE A 403 19.28 -41.15 36.01
N PHE A 404 19.74 -40.16 36.78
CA PHE A 404 20.10 -38.84 36.26
C PHE A 404 21.55 -38.76 35.73
N ASP A 405 22.44 -39.65 36.16
CA ASP A 405 23.86 -39.62 35.72
C ASP A 405 24.07 -40.20 34.31
N TYR A 406 23.18 -41.07 33.81
CA TYR A 406 23.36 -41.68 32.48
C TYR A 406 23.01 -40.76 31.30
N ARG A 407 22.45 -39.57 31.54
CA ARG A 407 22.22 -38.55 30.49
C ARG A 407 23.35 -37.53 30.34
N GLN A 408 24.32 -37.47 31.26
CA GLN A 408 25.46 -36.56 31.13
C GLN A 408 26.60 -37.14 30.30
N ASP A 409 26.78 -38.46 30.24
CA ASP A 409 27.92 -39.08 29.55
C ASP A 409 27.73 -39.32 28.04
N GLN A 410 26.55 -39.03 27.47
CA GLN A 410 26.36 -39.02 26.00
C GLN A 410 26.42 -37.62 25.37
N GLN A 411 26.80 -36.58 26.11
CA GLN A 411 27.08 -35.24 25.56
C GLN A 411 28.58 -34.96 25.35
N VAL A 412 29.43 -35.98 25.30
CA VAL A 412 30.81 -35.82 24.82
C VAL A 412 30.91 -36.21 23.35
N GLY A 413 30.80 -35.18 22.50
CA GLY A 413 31.35 -35.18 21.14
C GLY A 413 30.31 -35.24 20.02
N VAL A 414 29.82 -34.07 19.58
CA VAL A 414 30.14 -33.45 18.28
C VAL A 414 29.67 -31.99 18.37
N ALA A 415 30.61 -31.05 18.32
CA ALA A 415 30.30 -29.63 18.19
C ALA A 415 29.65 -29.38 16.81
N PRO A 416 28.50 -28.71 16.71
CA PRO A 416 27.95 -28.26 15.43
C PRO A 416 28.67 -26.97 15.00
N SER A 417 29.92 -27.11 14.60
CA SER A 417 30.63 -26.09 13.82
C SER A 417 31.28 -26.80 12.64
N GLN A 418 30.93 -26.39 11.42
CA GLN A 418 31.38 -26.91 10.11
C GLN A 418 30.41 -27.86 9.36
N VAL A 419 29.20 -27.38 9.06
CA VAL A 419 28.47 -27.83 7.85
C VAL A 419 27.83 -26.60 7.19
N PHE A 420 28.63 -25.65 6.71
CA PHE A 420 28.21 -24.64 5.74
C PHE A 420 29.44 -24.09 5.02
N SER A 421 30.07 -24.91 4.18
CA SER A 421 30.93 -24.44 3.07
C SER A 421 31.27 -25.62 2.16
N LEU A 422 30.38 -25.95 1.21
CA LEU A 422 30.73 -26.68 -0.02
C LEU A 422 29.51 -26.81 -0.95
N ILE A 423 28.94 -25.69 -1.37
CA ILE A 423 28.26 -25.58 -2.67
C ILE A 423 28.60 -24.20 -3.25
N ALA A 424 29.81 -24.10 -3.80
CA ALA A 424 30.19 -23.07 -4.76
C ALA A 424 31.47 -23.54 -5.45
N SER A 425 31.33 -24.43 -6.44
CA SER A 425 32.26 -24.66 -7.57
C SER A 425 31.74 -25.84 -8.39
N ASN A 426 30.87 -25.54 -9.35
CA ASN A 426 30.86 -26.12 -10.70
C ASN A 426 29.99 -25.24 -11.59
#